data_AF-A0A1Y3AND0-F1
#
_entry.id   AF-A0A1Y3AND0-F1
#
_cell.length_a   1.000
_cell.length_b   1.000
_cell.length_c   1.000
_cell.angle_alpha   90.00
_cell.angle_beta   90.00
_cell.angle_gamma   90.00
#
_symmetry.space_group_name_H-M   'P 1'
#
loop_
_entity.id
_entity.type
_entity.pdbx_description
1 polymer ?
#
loop_
_entity_poly.entity_id
_entity_poly.type
_entity_poly.pdbx_seq_one_letter_code
_entity_poly.pdbx_strand_id
1 'polypeptide(L)'
;MAKIYLIVLCLSIQQLINLSMIDAAKSKSRTIKSCTKADHVRMDECVTILSFLMDDRVLNYPPASIKEVNYYCRRLKPAEKCVEQYLNRCTSLQIQQTAKILLYSLTRTNRKYCSSQKRKLSVLRLVKCAKDRLPEFGNLMRNFTADMHAVRTYQPQNLQYSID
;
A
#
# COMPACT_ATOMS: atom_id res chain seq x y z
N MET A 1 9.51 -32.57 1.32
CA MET A 1 8.83 -31.34 0.85
C MET A 1 8.40 -30.44 2.02
N ALA A 2 7.54 -30.88 2.94
CA ALA A 2 7.08 -30.06 4.09
C ALA A 2 8.20 -29.50 5.00
N LYS A 3 9.27 -30.28 5.23
CA LYS A 3 10.43 -29.86 6.04
C LYS A 3 11.19 -28.66 5.46
N ILE A 4 11.21 -28.51 4.13
CA ILE A 4 11.90 -27.39 3.46
C ILE A 4 11.09 -26.11 3.62
N TYR A 5 9.76 -26.18 3.52
CA TYR A 5 8.89 -25.03 3.74
C TYR A 5 8.98 -24.52 5.18
N LEU A 6 9.07 -25.41 6.17
CA LEU A 6 9.22 -25.04 7.57
C LEU A 6 10.55 -24.31 7.82
N ILE A 7 11.64 -24.77 7.19
CA ILE A 7 12.96 -24.13 7.28
C ILE A 7 12.93 -22.74 6.63
N VAL A 8 12.33 -22.60 5.45
CA VAL A 8 12.18 -21.30 4.77
C VAL A 8 11.30 -20.34 5.57
N LEU A 9 10.24 -20.84 6.21
CA LEU A 9 9.37 -20.05 7.08
C LEU A 9 10.13 -19.59 8.34
N CYS A 10 10.85 -20.49 9.01
CA CYS A 10 11.66 -20.13 10.17
C CYS A 10 12.75 -19.11 9.83
N LEU A 11 13.45 -19.27 8.70
CA LEU A 11 14.49 -18.33 8.27
C LEU A 11 13.92 -16.94 7.95
N SER A 12 12.71 -16.86 7.37
CA SER A 12 12.06 -15.58 7.08
C SER A 12 11.55 -14.88 8.35
N ILE A 13 11.03 -15.63 9.34
CA ILE A 13 10.68 -15.11 10.67
C ILE A 13 11.94 -14.63 11.42
N GLN A 14 13.04 -15.38 11.35
CA GLN A 14 14.29 -15.01 12.02
C GLN A 14 14.96 -13.77 11.40
N GLN A 15 14.82 -13.58 10.08
CA GLN A 15 15.21 -12.31 9.42
C GLN A 15 14.35 -11.12 9.87
N LEU A 16 13.03 -11.31 10.06
CA LEU A 16 12.13 -10.28 10.59
C LEU A 16 12.48 -9.88 12.04
N ILE A 17 12.83 -10.85 12.90
CA ILE A 17 13.23 -10.61 14.28
C ILE A 17 14.58 -9.88 14.33
N ASN A 18 15.56 -10.30 13.52
CA ASN A 18 16.87 -9.62 13.46
C ASN A 18 16.76 -8.17 12.93
N LEU A 19 15.82 -7.88 12.03
CA LEU A 19 15.52 -6.50 11.61
C LEU A 19 14.95 -5.65 12.76
N SER A 20 14.13 -6.23 13.64
CA SER A 20 13.57 -5.51 14.79
C SER A 20 14.60 -5.18 15.89
N MET A 21 15.69 -5.94 15.97
CA MET A 21 16.75 -5.78 17.00
C MET A 21 17.84 -4.79 16.60
N ILE A 22 18.01 -4.51 15.30
CA ILE A 22 19.02 -3.54 14.81
C ILE A 22 18.57 -2.09 15.03
N ASP A 23 17.26 -1.83 15.19
CA ASP A 23 16.70 -0.49 15.42
C ASP A 23 16.94 0.07 16.84
N ALA A 24 17.44 -0.74 17.78
CA ALA A 24 17.83 -0.26 19.12
C ALA A 24 19.18 0.50 19.11
N ALA A 25 20.00 0.37 18.07
CA ALA A 25 21.31 1.00 17.98
C ALA A 25 21.30 2.19 17.00
N LYS A 26 21.10 3.40 17.56
CA LYS A 26 21.25 4.73 16.93
C LYS A 26 20.13 5.17 15.98
N SER A 27 18.94 5.45 16.49
CA SER A 27 18.09 6.45 15.83
C SER A 27 18.64 7.85 16.15
N LYS A 28 19.26 8.51 15.17
CA LYS A 28 19.35 9.98 15.21
C LYS A 28 17.91 10.48 15.17
N SER A 29 17.41 10.98 16.29
CA SER A 29 16.09 11.60 16.40
C SER A 29 15.98 12.73 15.38
N ARG A 30 15.34 12.43 14.23
CA ARG A 30 14.92 13.45 13.28
C ARG A 30 13.68 14.08 13.89
N THR A 31 13.72 15.36 14.20
CA THR A 31 12.58 16.10 14.75
C THR A 31 11.41 15.98 13.77
N ILE A 32 10.41 15.18 14.12
CA ILE A 32 9.18 15.02 13.34
C ILE A 32 8.51 16.39 13.33
N LYS A 33 8.30 16.98 12.16
CA LYS A 33 7.51 18.21 12.08
C LYS A 33 6.07 17.85 12.42
N SER A 34 5.42 18.63 13.28
CA SER A 34 3.99 18.50 13.52
C SER A 34 3.27 18.69 12.18
N CYS A 35 2.73 17.62 11.62
CA CYS A 35 1.97 17.66 10.39
C CYS A 35 0.51 18.01 10.69
N THR A 36 -0.10 18.75 9.78
CA THR A 36 -1.44 19.28 9.92
C THR A 36 -2.48 18.27 9.43
N LYS A 37 -3.76 18.47 9.77
CA LYS A 37 -4.88 17.74 9.18
C LYS A 37 -4.83 17.76 7.64
N ALA A 38 -4.42 18.88 7.05
CA ALA A 38 -4.29 19.00 5.60
C ALA A 38 -3.18 18.11 5.02
N ASP A 39 -2.06 17.93 5.74
CA ASP A 39 -1.00 17.01 5.32
C ASP A 39 -1.49 15.55 5.32
N HIS A 40 -2.32 15.17 6.31
CA HIS A 40 -2.94 13.84 6.39
C HIS A 40 -3.91 13.59 5.22
N VAL A 41 -4.84 14.52 4.98
CA VAL A 41 -5.80 14.42 3.87
C VAL A 41 -5.07 14.31 2.52
N ARG A 42 -4.03 15.11 2.32
CA ARG A 42 -3.22 15.06 1.11
C ARG A 42 -2.50 13.72 0.95
N MET A 43 -2.00 13.14 2.04
CA MET A 43 -1.38 11.81 2.01
C MET A 43 -2.39 10.74 1.60
N ASP A 44 -3.62 10.78 2.11
CA ASP A 44 -4.69 9.85 1.77
C ASP A 44 -5.09 9.96 0.29
N GLU A 45 -5.21 11.18 -0.23
CA GLU A 45 -5.45 11.42 -1.66
C GLU A 45 -4.30 10.88 -2.52
N CYS A 46 -3.06 11.01 -2.08
CA CYS A 46 -1.91 10.52 -2.84
C CYS A 46 -1.81 8.99 -2.81
N VAL A 47 -2.07 8.34 -1.68
CA VAL A 47 -1.97 6.88 -1.58
C VAL A 47 -3.08 6.17 -2.33
N THR A 48 -4.28 6.76 -2.40
CA THR A 48 -5.41 6.19 -3.18
C THR A 48 -5.08 6.11 -4.67
N ILE A 49 -4.36 7.08 -5.23
CA ILE A 49 -3.89 7.05 -6.64
C ILE A 49 -2.96 5.87 -6.92
N LEU A 50 -2.17 5.44 -5.92
CA LEU A 50 -1.21 4.34 -6.09
C LEU A 50 -1.89 2.96 -6.14
N SER A 51 -3.15 2.86 -5.76
CA SER A 51 -3.93 1.62 -5.82
C SER A 51 -5.05 1.74 -6.84
N PHE A 52 -5.02 0.87 -7.85
CA PHE A 52 -6.05 0.82 -8.89
C PHE A 52 -7.47 0.63 -8.31
N LEU A 53 -7.59 -0.11 -7.20
CA LEU A 53 -8.86 -0.39 -6.53
C LEU A 53 -9.23 0.67 -5.49
N MET A 54 -8.44 1.72 -5.29
CA MET A 54 -8.81 2.82 -4.40
C MET A 54 -8.91 4.18 -5.11
N ASP A 55 -8.35 4.32 -6.31
CA ASP A 55 -8.45 5.54 -7.12
C ASP A 55 -9.89 5.75 -7.59
N ASP A 56 -10.59 6.72 -6.99
CA ASP A 56 -11.98 7.07 -7.32
C ASP A 56 -12.20 7.33 -8.81
N ARG A 57 -11.22 7.90 -9.51
CA ARG A 57 -11.36 8.11 -10.96
C ARG A 57 -11.41 6.79 -11.72
N VAL A 58 -10.60 5.83 -11.31
CA VAL A 58 -10.53 4.51 -11.95
C VAL A 58 -11.78 3.69 -11.63
N LEU A 59 -12.29 3.79 -10.41
CA LEU A 59 -13.50 3.08 -10.00
C LEU A 59 -14.76 3.61 -10.70
N ASN A 60 -14.89 4.94 -10.80
CA ASN A 60 -16.06 5.58 -11.42
C ASN A 60 -15.95 5.65 -12.96
N TYR A 61 -14.73 5.78 -13.48
CA TYR A 61 -14.45 5.87 -14.91
C TYR A 61 -13.32 4.92 -15.30
N PRO A 62 -13.59 3.59 -15.33
CA PRO A 62 -12.56 2.60 -15.65
C PRO A 62 -11.96 2.84 -17.04
N PRO A 63 -10.62 2.76 -17.21
CA PRO A 63 -9.98 2.99 -18.50
C PRO A 63 -10.58 2.12 -19.62
N ALA A 64 -11.12 2.74 -20.67
CA ALA A 64 -11.68 2.07 -21.84
C ALA A 64 -10.70 2.03 -23.03
N SER A 65 -9.64 2.83 -22.95
CA SER A 65 -8.63 3.00 -24.00
C SER A 65 -7.20 3.03 -23.46
N ILE A 66 -6.22 2.81 -24.34
CA ILE A 66 -4.79 2.97 -24.01
C ILE A 66 -4.45 4.40 -23.60
N LYS A 67 -5.14 5.39 -24.16
CA LYS A 67 -4.95 6.80 -23.80
C LYS A 67 -5.27 7.03 -22.31
N GLU A 68 -6.32 6.40 -21.81
CA GLU A 68 -6.73 6.49 -20.40
C GLU A 68 -5.80 5.68 -19.49
N VAL A 69 -5.33 4.50 -19.91
CA VAL A 69 -4.30 3.76 -19.17
C VAL A 69 -3.01 4.58 -19.06
N ASN A 70 -2.61 5.26 -20.14
CA ASN A 70 -1.46 6.17 -20.12
C ASN A 70 -1.67 7.35 -19.18
N TYR A 71 -2.90 7.90 -19.12
CA TYR A 71 -3.24 8.95 -18.18
C TYR A 71 -3.11 8.48 -16.72
N TYR A 72 -3.65 7.31 -16.38
CA TYR A 72 -3.44 6.67 -15.08
C TYR A 72 -1.95 6.53 -14.75
N CYS A 73 -1.16 5.95 -15.66
CA CYS A 73 0.29 5.78 -15.49
C CYS A 73 1.05 7.07 -15.22
N ARG A 74 0.62 8.21 -15.79
CA ARG A 74 1.25 9.52 -15.57
C ARG A 74 0.99 10.07 -14.16
N ARG A 75 -0.12 9.68 -13.51
CA ARG A 75 -0.49 10.13 -12.15
C ARG A 75 0.30 9.42 -11.06
N LEU A 76 0.87 8.25 -11.33
CA LEU A 76 1.52 7.39 -10.34
C LEU A 76 2.81 7.99 -9.77
N LYS A 77 3.68 8.57 -10.62
CA LYS A 77 4.96 9.12 -10.16
C LYS A 77 4.80 10.37 -9.27
N PRO A 78 3.90 11.33 -9.59
CA PRO A 78 3.55 12.40 -8.66
C PRO A 78 3.00 11.90 -7.32
N ALA A 79 2.12 10.89 -7.35
CA ALA A 79 1.56 10.29 -6.14
C ALA A 79 2.63 9.59 -5.27
N GLU A 80 3.54 8.83 -5.88
CA GLU A 80 4.70 8.22 -5.22
C GLU A 80 5.51 9.27 -4.46
N LYS A 81 5.89 10.36 -5.15
CA LYS A 81 6.65 11.46 -4.54
C LYS A 81 5.90 12.15 -3.39
N CYS A 82 4.59 12.32 -3.53
CA CYS A 82 3.76 12.92 -2.49
C CYS A 82 3.80 12.08 -1.21
N VAL A 83 3.66 10.76 -1.34
CA VAL A 83 3.77 9.82 -0.21
C VAL A 83 5.17 9.87 0.39
N GLU A 84 6.23 9.83 -0.42
CA GLU A 84 7.61 9.91 0.08
C GLU A 84 7.88 11.19 0.87
N GLN A 85 7.39 12.34 0.37
CA GLN A 85 7.54 13.63 1.04
C GLN A 85 6.84 13.65 2.40
N TYR A 86 5.62 13.10 2.47
CA TYR A 86 4.89 12.96 3.72
C TYR A 86 5.65 12.06 4.70
N LEU A 87 6.05 10.86 4.29
CA LEU A 87 6.80 9.92 5.14
C LEU A 87 8.09 10.54 5.69
N ASN A 88 8.82 11.28 4.85
CA ASN A 88 10.07 11.92 5.26
C ASN A 88 9.88 13.06 6.28
N ARG A 89 8.70 13.68 6.33
CA ARG A 89 8.41 14.88 7.15
C ARG A 89 7.60 14.58 8.41
N CYS A 90 6.64 13.67 8.29
CA CYS A 90 5.54 13.48 9.24
C CYS A 90 5.62 12.17 10.03
N THR A 91 6.60 11.30 9.74
CA THR A 91 6.69 9.99 10.38
C THR A 91 8.05 9.77 11.02
N SER A 92 8.07 8.91 12.05
CA SER A 92 9.32 8.44 12.66
C SER A 92 10.10 7.56 11.68
N LEU A 93 11.41 7.38 11.93
CA LEU A 93 12.28 6.56 11.07
C LEU A 93 11.75 5.12 10.90
N GLN A 94 11.25 4.52 11.97
CA GLN A 94 10.70 3.17 11.95
C GLN A 94 9.44 3.08 11.08
N ILE A 95 8.48 4.00 11.27
CA ILE A 95 7.26 4.08 10.43
C ILE A 95 7.65 4.32 8.96
N GLN A 96 8.61 5.21 8.72
CA GLN A 96 9.10 5.52 7.39
C GLN A 96 9.69 4.28 6.69
N GLN A 97 10.51 3.47 7.39
CA GLN A 97 11.09 2.24 6.83
C GLN A 97 10.00 1.23 6.45
N THR A 98 9.06 0.95 7.35
CA THR A 98 7.95 0.02 7.08
C THR A 98 7.07 0.53 5.94
N ALA A 99 6.68 1.80 5.95
CA ALA A 99 5.84 2.38 4.91
C ALA A 99 6.54 2.41 3.54
N LYS A 100 7.86 2.60 3.49
CA LYS A 100 8.64 2.53 2.24
C LYS A 100 8.63 1.15 1.60
N ILE A 101 8.56 0.07 2.37
CA ILE A 101 8.44 -1.30 1.84
C ILE A 101 7.09 -1.47 1.11
N LEU A 102 6.00 -1.00 1.74
CA LEU A 102 4.66 -1.01 1.14
C LEU A 102 4.61 -0.14 -0.12
N LEU A 103 5.14 1.08 -0.03
CA LEU A 103 5.23 2.01 -1.15
C LEU A 103 6.02 1.40 -2.31
N TYR A 104 7.18 0.79 -2.04
CA TYR A 104 7.97 0.10 -3.05
C TYR A 104 7.18 -0.99 -3.78
N SER A 105 6.38 -1.76 -3.04
CA SER A 105 5.56 -2.84 -3.61
C SER A 105 4.46 -2.31 -4.53
N LEU A 106 3.76 -1.24 -4.12
CA LEU A 106 2.76 -0.56 -4.95
C LEU A 106 3.42 0.03 -6.21
N THR A 107 4.50 0.78 -6.03
CA THR A 107 5.23 1.42 -7.12
C THR A 107 5.79 0.39 -8.11
N ARG A 108 6.37 -0.72 -7.65
CA ARG A 108 6.89 -1.78 -8.52
C ARG A 108 5.77 -2.40 -9.36
N THR A 109 4.63 -2.67 -8.75
CA THR A 109 3.44 -3.22 -9.43
C THR A 109 2.93 -2.25 -10.50
N ASN A 110 2.80 -0.97 -10.14
CA ASN A 110 2.43 0.10 -11.05
C ASN A 110 3.42 0.27 -12.22
N ARG A 111 4.72 0.26 -11.95
CA ARG A 111 5.76 0.29 -13.00
C ARG A 111 5.64 -0.90 -13.95
N LYS A 112 5.33 -2.10 -13.44
CA LYS A 112 5.12 -3.29 -14.28
C LYS A 112 3.90 -3.17 -15.17
N TYR A 113 2.80 -2.58 -14.69
CA TYR A 113 1.62 -2.30 -15.50
C TYR A 113 1.88 -1.24 -16.57
N CYS A 114 2.70 -0.24 -16.26
CA CYS A 114 2.98 0.90 -17.12
C CYS A 114 4.21 0.74 -18.04
N SER A 115 4.98 -0.35 -17.94
CA SER A 115 6.29 -0.48 -18.58
C SER A 115 6.27 -0.64 -20.10
N SER A 116 5.22 -1.23 -20.66
CA SER A 116 5.15 -1.47 -22.11
C SER A 116 3.73 -1.48 -22.64
N GLN A 117 3.57 -1.31 -23.94
CA GLN A 117 2.27 -1.34 -24.61
C GLN A 117 1.53 -2.67 -24.36
N LYS A 118 2.25 -3.80 -24.41
CA LYS A 118 1.70 -5.13 -24.11
C LYS A 118 1.12 -5.21 -22.69
N ARG A 119 1.83 -4.65 -21.70
CA ARG A 119 1.37 -4.63 -20.30
C ARG A 119 0.15 -3.74 -20.12
N LYS A 120 0.14 -2.55 -20.74
CA LYS A 120 -1.01 -1.64 -20.73
C LYS A 120 -2.24 -2.26 -21.38
N LEU A 121 -2.08 -2.99 -22.48
CA LEU A 121 -3.16 -3.76 -23.11
C LEU A 121 -3.68 -4.90 -22.21
N SER A 122 -2.81 -5.54 -21.41
CA SER A 122 -3.25 -6.51 -20.41
C SER A 122 -4.08 -5.86 -19.30
N VAL A 123 -3.65 -4.69 -18.79
CA VAL A 123 -4.46 -3.91 -17.83
C VAL A 123 -5.82 -3.58 -18.43
N LEU A 124 -5.85 -3.06 -19.65
CA LEU A 124 -7.10 -2.72 -20.33
C LEU A 124 -8.05 -3.93 -20.47
N ARG A 125 -7.52 -5.12 -20.78
CA ARG A 125 -8.32 -6.35 -20.84
C ARG A 125 -8.86 -6.77 -19.47
N LEU A 126 -8.05 -6.67 -18.42
CA LEU A 126 -8.48 -6.96 -17.05
C LEU A 126 -9.59 -6.00 -16.61
N VAL A 127 -9.42 -4.72 -16.89
CA VAL A 127 -10.42 -3.68 -16.58
C VAL A 127 -11.72 -3.97 -17.32
N LYS A 128 -11.67 -4.32 -18.61
CA LYS A 128 -12.86 -4.69 -19.38
C LYS A 128 -13.57 -5.92 -18.79
N CYS A 129 -12.82 -6.91 -18.31
CA CYS A 129 -13.36 -8.12 -17.70
C CYS A 129 -14.01 -7.83 -16.32
N ALA A 130 -13.37 -6.96 -15.53
CA ALA A 130 -13.78 -6.69 -14.16
C ALA A 130 -14.68 -5.46 -14.00
N LYS A 131 -14.97 -4.72 -15.08
CA LYS A 131 -15.58 -3.38 -15.05
C LYS A 131 -16.76 -3.29 -14.11
N ASP A 132 -17.71 -4.22 -14.24
CA ASP A 132 -18.98 -4.18 -13.50
C ASP A 132 -18.79 -4.51 -12.01
N ARG A 133 -17.67 -5.14 -11.65
CA ARG A 133 -17.28 -5.49 -10.27
C ARG A 133 -16.22 -4.57 -9.68
N LEU A 134 -15.68 -3.61 -10.44
CA LEU A 134 -14.68 -2.68 -9.92
C LEU A 134 -15.19 -1.89 -8.70
N PRO A 135 -16.43 -1.36 -8.68
CA PRO A 135 -16.96 -0.70 -7.50
C PRO A 135 -17.03 -1.63 -6.27
N GLU A 136 -17.43 -2.89 -6.46
CA GLU A 136 -17.47 -3.91 -5.41
C GLU A 136 -16.07 -4.16 -4.83
N PHE A 137 -15.07 -4.38 -5.69
CA PHE A 137 -13.68 -4.55 -5.27
C PHE A 137 -13.12 -3.30 -4.59
N GLY A 138 -13.51 -2.11 -5.04
CA GLY A 138 -13.12 -0.86 -4.41
C GLY A 138 -13.70 -0.70 -3.00
N ASN A 139 -14.97 -1.05 -2.81
CA ASN A 139 -15.62 -1.04 -1.50
C ASN A 139 -14.96 -2.07 -0.56
N LEU A 140 -14.67 -3.27 -1.04
CA LEU A 140 -13.96 -4.30 -0.26
C LEU A 140 -12.60 -3.78 0.23
N MET A 141 -11.83 -3.13 -0.64
CA MET A 141 -10.52 -2.58 -0.27
C MET A 141 -10.63 -1.42 0.73
N ARG A 142 -11.65 -0.56 0.60
CA ARG A 142 -11.90 0.53 1.55
C ARG A 142 -12.32 0.01 2.92
N ASN A 143 -13.24 -0.94 2.95
CA ASN A 143 -13.69 -1.58 4.19
C ASN A 143 -12.52 -2.28 4.88
N PHE A 144 -11.76 -3.09 4.14
CA PHE A 144 -10.56 -3.73 4.67
C PHE A 144 -9.55 -2.72 5.26
N THR A 145 -9.34 -1.59 4.58
CA THR A 145 -8.44 -0.54 5.08
C THR A 145 -8.99 0.08 6.38
N ALA A 146 -10.30 0.38 6.42
CA ALA A 146 -10.95 0.90 7.62
C ALA A 146 -10.89 -0.09 8.80
N ASP A 147 -11.13 -1.38 8.54
CA ASP A 147 -11.06 -2.44 9.54
C ASP A 147 -9.64 -2.56 10.12
N MET A 148 -8.62 -2.56 9.24
CA MET A 148 -7.22 -2.59 9.67
C MET A 148 -6.81 -1.36 10.49
N HIS A 149 -7.42 -0.19 10.25
CA HIS A 149 -7.25 0.98 11.10
C HIS A 149 -7.95 0.82 12.45
N ALA A 150 -9.16 0.25 12.46
CA ALA A 150 -9.95 0.01 13.66
C ALA A 150 -9.30 -1.01 14.61
N VAL A 151 -8.51 -1.97 14.10
CA VAL A 151 -7.73 -2.91 14.93
C VAL A 151 -6.84 -2.19 15.95
N ARG A 152 -6.27 -1.02 15.59
CA ARG A 152 -5.43 -0.25 16.52
C ARG A 152 -6.19 0.41 17.65
N THR A 153 -7.49 0.64 17.46
CA THR A 153 -8.38 1.25 18.45
C THR A 153 -9.21 0.21 19.20
N TYR A 154 -9.12 -1.06 18.80
CA TYR A 154 -9.81 -2.16 19.47
C TYR A 154 -9.17 -2.38 20.85
N GLN A 155 -9.90 -2.05 21.90
CA GLN A 155 -9.49 -2.41 23.25
C GLN A 155 -9.67 -3.93 23.41
N PRO A 156 -8.65 -4.67 23.89
CA PRO A 156 -8.76 -6.10 24.11
C PRO A 156 -9.68 -6.35 25.31
N GLN A 157 -10.98 -6.36 25.09
CA GLN A 157 -11.91 -7.03 26.00
C GLN A 157 -12.06 -8.46 25.48
N ASN A 158 -11.32 -9.37 26.11
CA ASN A 158 -11.49 -10.82 26.02
C ASN A 158 -11.27 -11.47 24.64
N LEU A 159 -10.06 -11.36 24.08
CA LEU A 159 -9.56 -12.38 23.15
C LEU A 159 -9.12 -13.62 23.94
N GLN A 160 -10.06 -14.27 24.62
CA GLN A 160 -9.89 -15.65 25.04
C GLN A 160 -10.10 -16.50 23.78
N TYR A 161 -9.00 -16.91 23.15
CA TYR A 161 -9.04 -18.06 22.27
C TYR A 161 -9.39 -19.26 23.15
N SER A 162 -10.66 -19.67 23.18
CA SER A 162 -11.05 -21.00 23.65
C SER A 162 -10.53 -21.99 22.61
N ILE A 163 -9.37 -22.57 22.90
CA ILE A 163 -8.95 -23.80 22.26
C ILE A 163 -9.73 -24.90 23.00
N ASP A 164 -10.87 -25.29 22.44
CA ASP A 164 -11.48 -26.59 22.72
C ASP A 164 -10.84 -27.65 21.81
#